data_AF-A0A7S2GZ25-F1
#
_entry.id   AF-A0A7S2GZ25-F1
#
_cell.length_a   1.000
_cell.length_b   1.000
_cell.length_c   1.000
_cell.angle_alpha   90.00
_cell.angle_beta   90.00
_cell.angle_gamma   90.00
#
_symmetry.space_group_name_H-M   'P 1'
#
loop_
_entity.id
_entity.type
_entity.pdbx_description
1 polymer ?
#
loop_
_entity_poly.entity_id
_entity_poly.type
_entity_poly.pdbx_seq_one_letter_code
_entity_poly.pdbx_strand_id
1 'polypeptide(L)'
;ENSGMTIDTIRSSVGMGPSLNQAIDEDSSNLVPRRIFAKMKIETGQLPFFKRVWVARHVLDETSPLLTHKTRHQVKKNRGFWPEKLNSYEAVRKSIRFQQIIVSLSGTSNVNAANVYAQKVYDFVDINVGYQFANVLFRNDDGSLNVDMEVINDILEQNGGGAEPFLDRTESGVASERV
;
A
#
# COMPACT_ATOMS: atom_id res chain seq x y z
N GLU A 1 -23.37 -12.35 -41.58
CA GLU A 1 -23.21 -10.89 -41.73
C GLU A 1 -22.13 -10.40 -40.78
N ASN A 2 -21.23 -9.59 -41.32
CA ASN A 2 -20.03 -9.06 -40.67
C ASN A 2 -20.35 -7.82 -39.85
N SER A 3 -19.78 -7.71 -38.64
CA SER A 3 -19.17 -6.46 -38.14
C SER A 3 -18.32 -6.79 -36.90
N GLY A 4 -17.02 -6.93 -37.14
CA GLY A 4 -16.00 -6.91 -36.09
C GLY A 4 -15.58 -5.48 -35.79
N MET A 5 -15.19 -5.22 -34.55
CA MET A 5 -14.44 -4.02 -34.17
C MET A 5 -13.15 -4.46 -33.46
N THR A 6 -12.04 -4.31 -34.18
CA THR A 6 -10.66 -4.42 -33.70
C THR A 6 -10.27 -3.13 -32.99
N ILE A 7 -9.65 -3.23 -31.82
CA ILE A 7 -9.05 -2.06 -31.14
C ILE A 7 -7.61 -1.93 -31.62
N ASP A 8 -7.33 -0.76 -32.21
CA ASP A 8 -6.04 -0.40 -32.78
C ASP A 8 -4.92 -0.41 -31.73
N THR A 9 -3.91 -1.23 -32.03
CA THR A 9 -2.60 -1.19 -31.40
C THR A 9 -1.84 0.01 -31.96
N ILE A 10 -1.58 1.02 -31.14
CA ILE A 10 -0.67 2.12 -31.51
C ILE A 10 0.75 1.54 -31.63
N ARG A 11 1.13 1.19 -32.86
CA ARG A 11 2.52 1.00 -33.28
C ARG A 11 3.08 2.36 -33.70
N SER A 12 4.00 2.90 -32.91
CA SER A 12 5.03 3.78 -33.45
C SER A 12 6.22 2.90 -33.90
N SER A 13 6.34 2.64 -35.20
CA SER A 13 7.62 2.29 -35.83
C SER A 13 8.47 3.58 -35.93
N VAL A 14 9.78 3.61 -35.73
CA VAL A 14 10.88 2.98 -36.48
C VAL A 14 12.20 3.13 -35.66
N GLY A 15 13.12 2.16 -35.75
CA GLY A 15 14.57 2.42 -35.71
C GLY A 15 15.41 1.73 -34.63
N MET A 16 16.26 0.78 -35.02
CA MET A 16 17.34 0.21 -34.20
C MET A 16 18.57 1.15 -34.13
N GLY A 17 18.88 1.64 -32.92
CA GLY A 17 20.21 2.01 -32.37
C GLY A 17 20.97 3.26 -32.89
N PRO A 18 22.03 3.75 -32.19
CA PRO A 18 22.39 3.59 -30.78
C PRO A 18 22.22 4.90 -29.97
N SER A 19 22.34 4.75 -28.64
CA SER A 19 22.41 5.76 -27.57
C SER A 19 22.69 7.23 -27.96
N LEU A 20 21.77 8.13 -27.61
CA LEU A 20 22.10 9.52 -27.35
C LEU A 20 21.15 10.08 -26.28
N ASN A 21 21.74 10.50 -25.15
CA ASN A 21 21.06 11.29 -24.13
C ASN A 21 20.49 12.54 -24.79
N GLN A 22 19.18 12.59 -25.03
CA GLN A 22 18.52 13.84 -25.42
C GLN A 22 18.12 14.56 -24.14
N ALA A 23 19.07 15.37 -23.66
CA ALA A 23 18.78 16.45 -22.73
C ALA A 23 17.84 17.43 -23.43
N ILE A 24 16.62 17.53 -22.92
CA ILE A 24 15.76 18.69 -23.16
C ILE A 24 16.11 19.66 -22.03
N ASP A 25 17.03 20.56 -22.33
CA ASP A 25 17.25 21.79 -21.55
C ASP A 25 16.55 22.91 -22.30
N GLU A 26 15.53 23.52 -21.68
CA GLU A 26 15.27 24.95 -21.76
C GLU A 26 14.18 25.35 -20.74
N ASP A 27 14.58 26.26 -19.85
CA ASP A 27 13.77 27.22 -19.09
C ASP A 27 12.67 26.73 -18.15
N SER A 28 13.04 26.51 -16.87
CA SER A 28 12.54 27.29 -15.73
C SER A 28 12.91 26.62 -14.41
N SER A 29 13.43 27.41 -13.49
CA SER A 29 13.87 27.08 -12.14
C SER A 29 12.75 26.63 -11.19
N ASN A 30 12.08 25.53 -11.54
CA ASN A 30 11.32 24.71 -10.62
C ASN A 30 11.85 23.29 -10.78
N LEU A 31 12.88 22.94 -10.00
CA LEU A 31 13.30 21.55 -9.81
C LEU A 31 12.13 20.82 -9.13
N VAL A 32 11.11 20.48 -9.91
CA VAL A 32 10.04 19.61 -9.45
C VAL A 32 10.72 18.29 -9.13
N PRO A 33 10.70 17.83 -7.86
CA PRO A 33 11.35 16.60 -7.49
C PRO A 33 10.80 15.49 -8.39
N ARG A 34 11.68 14.79 -9.10
CA ARG A 34 11.30 13.68 -9.98
C ARG A 34 10.65 12.60 -9.11
N ARG A 35 9.32 12.52 -9.14
CA ARG A 35 8.55 11.49 -8.43
C ARG A 35 8.70 10.18 -9.18
N ILE A 36 9.13 9.14 -8.47
CA ILE A 36 9.26 7.79 -8.99
C ILE A 36 8.09 6.97 -8.44
N PHE A 37 7.28 6.40 -9.32
CA PHE A 37 6.19 5.50 -8.95
C PHE A 37 6.66 4.06 -9.10
N ALA A 38 6.40 3.22 -8.09
CA ALA A 38 6.69 1.80 -8.12
C ALA A 38 5.43 1.01 -7.77
N LYS A 39 5.10 0.01 -8.59
CA LYS A 39 3.96 -0.88 -8.34
C LYS A 39 4.31 -1.85 -7.22
N MET A 40 3.48 -1.92 -6.18
CA MET A 40 3.60 -2.91 -5.11
C MET A 40 2.89 -4.21 -5.48
N LYS A 41 3.50 -5.34 -5.14
CA LYS A 41 2.88 -6.66 -5.28
C LYS A 41 1.98 -6.93 -4.07
N ILE A 42 0.67 -7.05 -4.30
CA ILE A 42 -0.29 -7.45 -3.25
C ILE A 42 -0.58 -8.94 -3.41
N GLU A 43 -0.72 -9.68 -2.30
CA GLU A 43 -0.99 -11.13 -2.31
C GLU A 43 -2.26 -11.49 -3.07
N THR A 44 -3.35 -10.77 -2.79
CA THR A 44 -4.59 -10.83 -3.56
C THR A 44 -4.78 -9.47 -4.20
N GLY A 45 -4.61 -9.37 -5.52
CA GLY A 45 -4.74 -8.11 -6.26
C GLY A 45 -6.10 -7.89 -6.92
N GLN A 46 -6.95 -8.92 -6.95
CA GLN A 46 -8.28 -8.89 -7.56
C GLN A 46 -9.23 -9.76 -6.74
N LEU A 47 -10.48 -9.31 -6.60
CA LEU A 47 -11.57 -10.06 -5.98
C LEU A 47 -12.72 -10.16 -6.98
N PRO A 48 -13.13 -11.38 -7.38
CA PRO A 48 -14.29 -11.55 -8.27
C PRO A 48 -15.58 -10.97 -7.67
N PHE A 49 -15.73 -11.06 -6.35
CA PHE A 49 -16.86 -10.51 -5.61
C PHE A 49 -16.37 -9.85 -4.32
N PHE A 50 -16.56 -8.54 -4.22
CA PHE A 50 -16.32 -7.80 -2.99
C PHE A 50 -17.65 -7.58 -2.26
N LYS A 51 -17.83 -8.21 -1.10
CA LYS A 51 -19.10 -8.15 -0.34
C LYS A 51 -18.99 -7.47 1.02
N ARG A 52 -17.81 -7.51 1.67
CA ARG A 52 -17.64 -7.17 3.09
C ARG A 52 -16.38 -6.35 3.34
N VAL A 53 -15.27 -7.03 3.59
CA VAL A 53 -13.99 -6.42 3.93
C VAL A 53 -12.90 -7.12 3.13
N TRP A 54 -11.92 -6.34 2.68
CA TRP A 54 -10.75 -6.84 1.97
C TRP A 54 -9.49 -6.33 2.66
N VAL A 55 -8.69 -7.27 3.16
CA VAL A 55 -7.37 -6.98 3.71
C VAL A 55 -6.33 -7.16 2.61
N ALA A 56 -5.81 -6.04 2.10
CA ALA A 56 -4.70 -6.05 1.15
C ALA A 56 -3.37 -6.23 1.90
N ARG A 57 -2.55 -7.20 1.46
CA ARG A 57 -1.25 -7.51 2.08
C ARG A 57 -0.13 -7.38 1.07
N HIS A 58 0.90 -6.62 1.43
CA HIS A 58 2.18 -6.57 0.73
C HIS A 58 3.25 -7.17 1.63
N VAL A 59 4.03 -8.13 1.10
CA VAL A 59 5.14 -8.74 1.83
C VAL A 59 6.40 -7.88 1.65
N LEU A 60 7.06 -7.56 2.77
CA LEU A 60 8.34 -6.83 2.77
C LEU A 60 9.51 -7.77 2.47
N ASP A 61 9.58 -8.26 1.23
CA ASP A 61 10.66 -9.12 0.72
C ASP A 61 11.78 -8.32 0.03
N GLU A 62 12.82 -8.99 -0.47
CA GLU A 62 13.94 -8.36 -1.17
C GLU A 62 13.56 -7.63 -2.46
N THR A 63 12.33 -7.79 -2.96
CA THR A 63 11.81 -7.10 -4.15
C THR A 63 10.92 -5.91 -3.79
N SER A 64 10.57 -5.75 -2.52
CA SER A 64 9.69 -4.69 -2.05
C SER A 64 10.28 -3.30 -2.37
N PRO A 65 9.49 -2.42 -3.04
CA PRO A 65 9.91 -1.05 -3.30
C PRO A 65 9.89 -0.19 -2.02
N LEU A 66 9.21 -0.65 -0.97
CA LEU A 66 9.13 0.05 0.31
C LEU A 66 10.43 -0.06 1.12
N LEU A 67 11.22 -1.10 0.89
CA LEU A 67 12.44 -1.31 1.66
C LEU A 67 13.57 -0.39 1.22
N THR A 68 14.45 -0.02 2.15
CA THR A 68 15.73 0.59 1.80
C THR A 68 16.62 -0.39 1.03
N HIS A 69 17.54 0.12 0.22
CA HIS A 69 18.52 -0.71 -0.49
C HIS A 69 19.32 -1.60 0.47
N LYS A 70 19.71 -1.05 1.64
CA LYS A 70 20.43 -1.78 2.68
C LYS A 70 19.59 -2.95 3.23
N THR A 71 18.31 -2.72 3.55
CA THR A 71 17.45 -3.78 4.08
C THR A 71 17.18 -4.85 3.03
N ARG A 72 16.89 -4.50 1.78
CA ARG A 72 16.74 -5.49 0.69
C ARG A 72 17.96 -6.40 0.57
N HIS A 73 19.16 -5.82 0.65
CA HIS A 73 20.40 -6.60 0.60
C HIS A 73 20.52 -7.56 1.80
N GLN A 74 20.10 -7.15 3.00
CA GLN A 74 20.11 -8.01 4.18
C GLN A 74 19.10 -9.16 4.08
N VAL A 75 17.87 -8.90 3.61
CA VAL A 75 16.86 -9.94 3.36
C VAL A 75 17.36 -10.93 2.31
N LYS A 76 17.94 -10.43 1.20
CA LYS A 76 18.56 -11.27 0.16
C LYS A 76 19.70 -12.13 0.71
N LYS A 77 20.59 -11.55 1.52
CA LYS A 77 21.69 -12.30 2.18
C LYS A 77 21.15 -13.36 3.16
N ASN A 78 19.99 -13.11 3.76
CA ASN A 78 19.29 -14.03 4.64
C ASN A 78 18.33 -14.96 3.90
N ARG A 79 18.62 -15.28 2.61
CA ARG A 79 17.86 -16.22 1.78
C ARG A 79 16.36 -15.89 1.65
N GLY A 80 16.01 -14.60 1.65
CA GLY A 80 14.63 -14.12 1.57
C GLY A 80 13.91 -14.05 2.92
N PHE A 81 14.51 -14.55 4.00
CA PHE A 81 13.93 -14.44 5.34
C PHE A 81 14.22 -13.08 5.97
N TRP A 82 13.28 -12.58 6.75
CA TRP A 82 13.49 -11.37 7.53
C TRP A 82 14.57 -11.61 8.61
N PRO A 83 15.65 -10.80 8.67
CA PRO A 83 16.68 -10.97 9.68
C PRO A 83 16.14 -10.71 11.09
N GLU A 84 16.49 -11.55 12.07
CA GLU A 84 16.03 -11.43 13.47
C GLU A 84 16.38 -10.07 14.10
N LYS A 85 17.57 -9.54 13.80
CA LYS A 85 18.00 -8.20 14.23
C LYS A 85 17.15 -7.05 13.68
N LEU A 86 16.34 -7.31 12.66
CA LEU A 86 15.39 -6.35 12.09
C LEU A 86 13.96 -6.61 12.57
N ASN A 87 13.76 -7.59 13.45
CA ASN A 87 12.46 -7.96 14.00
C ASN A 87 12.14 -7.13 15.26
N SER A 88 12.30 -5.82 15.17
CA SER A 88 11.82 -4.84 16.15
C SER A 88 11.08 -3.72 15.42
N TYR A 89 10.09 -3.10 16.04
CA TYR A 89 9.33 -2.04 15.38
C TYR A 89 10.25 -0.89 14.91
N GLU A 90 11.27 -0.51 15.68
CA GLU A 90 12.22 0.55 15.30
C GLU A 90 13.03 0.16 14.07
N ALA A 91 13.46 -1.11 14.01
CA ALA A 91 14.24 -1.61 12.90
C ALA A 91 13.41 -1.76 11.63
N VAL A 92 12.13 -2.16 11.75
CA VAL A 92 11.17 -2.18 10.63
C VAL A 92 10.89 -0.75 10.16
N ARG A 93 10.62 0.20 11.07
CA ARG A 93 10.40 1.61 10.74
C ARG A 93 11.57 2.22 9.96
N LYS A 94 12.81 1.96 10.42
CA LYS A 94 14.04 2.40 9.74
C LYS A 94 14.31 1.68 8.43
N SER A 95 13.74 0.49 8.25
CA SER A 95 13.92 -0.33 7.05
C SER A 95 13.01 0.09 5.88
N ILE A 96 11.94 0.82 6.17
CA ILE A 96 10.94 1.26 5.19
C ILE A 96 11.19 2.72 4.80
N ARG A 97 11.09 3.04 3.51
CA ARG A 97 11.22 4.39 2.98
C ARG A 97 10.35 4.59 1.74
N PHE A 98 9.35 5.45 1.87
CA PHE A 98 8.51 5.92 0.78
C PHE A 98 7.98 7.31 1.14
N GLN A 99 7.44 8.03 0.15
CA GLN A 99 6.76 9.28 0.40
C GLN A 99 5.26 9.05 0.60
N GLN A 100 4.63 8.39 -0.38
CA GLN A 100 3.22 8.08 -0.38
C GLN A 100 2.95 6.66 -0.88
N ILE A 101 1.91 6.05 -0.31
CA ILE A 101 1.27 4.84 -0.84
C ILE A 101 -0.07 5.26 -1.41
N ILE A 102 -0.26 5.01 -2.71
CA ILE A 102 -1.52 5.27 -3.39
C ILE A 102 -2.23 3.94 -3.56
N VAL A 103 -3.39 3.80 -2.93
CA VAL A 103 -4.29 2.65 -3.07
C VAL A 103 -5.42 3.06 -4.01
N SER A 104 -5.61 2.31 -5.08
CA SER A 104 -6.68 2.50 -6.06
C SER A 104 -7.51 1.23 -6.15
N LEU A 105 -8.82 1.37 -6.03
CA LEU A 105 -9.79 0.31 -6.20
C LEU A 105 -10.71 0.66 -7.37
N SER A 106 -10.92 -0.30 -8.27
CA SER A 106 -11.89 -0.20 -9.35
C SER A 106 -12.72 -1.46 -9.41
N GLY A 107 -14.00 -1.34 -9.75
CA GLY A 107 -14.88 -2.48 -9.95
C GLY A 107 -16.14 -2.11 -10.70
N THR A 108 -17.02 -3.09 -10.90
CA THR A 108 -18.34 -2.87 -11.51
C THR A 108 -19.40 -3.06 -10.43
N SER A 109 -20.26 -2.05 -10.27
CA SER A 109 -21.35 -2.05 -9.30
C SER A 109 -22.47 -2.98 -9.76
N ASN A 110 -22.94 -3.85 -8.86
CA ASN A 110 -24.05 -4.76 -9.15
C ASN A 110 -25.40 -4.04 -9.26
N VAL A 111 -25.54 -2.84 -8.69
CA VAL A 111 -26.83 -2.12 -8.65
C VAL A 111 -27.18 -1.51 -10.01
N ASN A 112 -26.20 -1.03 -10.74
CA ASN A 112 -26.39 -0.26 -11.98
C ASN A 112 -25.44 -0.66 -13.11
N ALA A 113 -24.68 -1.75 -12.97
CA ALA A 113 -23.67 -2.21 -13.93
C ALA A 113 -22.61 -1.14 -14.29
N ALA A 114 -22.47 -0.09 -13.48
CA ALA A 114 -21.53 1.00 -13.74
C ALA A 114 -20.15 0.68 -13.18
N ASN A 115 -19.10 1.17 -13.83
CA ASN A 115 -17.75 1.12 -13.29
C ASN A 115 -17.60 2.16 -12.19
N VAL A 116 -17.13 1.71 -11.01
CA VAL A 116 -16.85 2.53 -9.84
C VAL A 116 -15.36 2.56 -9.56
N TYR A 117 -14.89 3.70 -9.03
CA TYR A 117 -13.49 3.93 -8.70
C TYR A 117 -13.37 4.63 -7.35
N ALA A 118 -12.41 4.21 -6.54
CA ALA A 118 -12.06 4.84 -5.28
C ALA A 118 -10.54 4.88 -5.13
N GLN A 119 -10.02 5.96 -4.54
CA GLN A 119 -8.59 6.13 -4.31
C GLN A 119 -8.35 6.70 -2.91
N LYS A 120 -7.33 6.19 -2.23
CA LYS A 120 -6.82 6.73 -0.97
C LYS A 120 -5.31 6.86 -1.05
N VAL A 121 -4.79 7.95 -0.51
CA VAL A 121 -3.35 8.20 -0.39
C VAL A 121 -2.99 8.14 1.09
N TYR A 122 -1.93 7.43 1.41
CA TYR A 122 -1.35 7.31 2.74
C TYR A 122 0.06 7.89 2.72
N ASP A 123 0.38 8.73 3.68
CA ASP A 123 1.72 9.26 3.91
C ASP A 123 2.50 8.34 4.85
N PHE A 124 3.81 8.60 5.01
CA PHE A 124 4.66 7.81 5.90
C PHE A 124 4.17 7.80 7.36
N VAL A 125 3.52 8.88 7.81
CA VAL A 125 2.97 9.00 9.17
C VAL A 125 1.72 8.18 9.41
N ASP A 126 1.02 7.73 8.35
CA ASP A 126 -0.21 6.94 8.46
C ASP A 126 0.06 5.44 8.69
N ILE A 127 1.33 5.02 8.64
CA ILE A 127 1.70 3.62 8.92
C ILE A 127 1.95 3.45 10.40
N ASN A 128 1.27 2.45 10.98
CA ASN A 128 1.51 1.94 12.31
C ASN A 128 2.36 0.66 12.24
N VAL A 129 3.54 0.65 12.85
CA VAL A 129 4.47 -0.49 12.87
C VAL A 129 4.34 -1.30 14.15
N GLY A 130 4.26 -2.62 14.02
CA GLY A 130 4.10 -3.52 15.18
C GLY A 130 2.65 -3.83 15.54
N TYR A 131 1.73 -3.53 14.62
CA TYR A 131 0.29 -3.70 14.83
C TYR A 131 -0.34 -4.61 13.77
N GLN A 132 -1.48 -5.19 14.14
CA GLN A 132 -2.37 -5.92 13.25
C GLN A 132 -3.81 -5.40 13.42
N PHE A 133 -4.63 -5.47 12.37
CA PHE A 133 -6.04 -5.08 12.48
C PHE A 133 -6.80 -6.00 13.45
N ALA A 134 -7.71 -5.40 14.22
CA ALA A 134 -8.67 -6.15 15.04
C ALA A 134 -9.57 -7.02 14.15
N ASN A 135 -10.09 -8.11 14.71
CA ASN A 135 -11.03 -8.95 13.98
C ASN A 135 -12.41 -8.26 13.93
N VAL A 136 -12.79 -7.83 12.73
CA VAL A 136 -14.07 -7.16 12.45
C VAL A 136 -15.23 -8.12 12.20
N LEU A 137 -14.97 -9.42 12.06
CA LEU A 137 -15.99 -10.40 11.72
C LEU A 137 -16.57 -11.02 12.99
N PHE A 138 -17.88 -10.88 13.17
CA PHE A 138 -18.61 -11.48 14.28
C PHE A 138 -19.82 -12.26 13.79
N ARG A 139 -20.28 -13.19 14.63
CA ARG A 139 -21.42 -14.04 14.34
C ARG A 139 -22.59 -13.66 15.23
N ASN A 140 -23.74 -13.43 14.63
CA ASN A 140 -25.00 -13.20 15.33
C ASN A 140 -25.59 -14.51 15.87
N ASP A 141 -26.56 -14.39 16.77
CA ASP A 141 -27.30 -15.52 17.35
C ASP A 141 -28.05 -16.35 16.28
N ASP A 142 -28.44 -15.74 15.16
CA ASP A 142 -29.05 -16.40 14.00
C ASP A 142 -28.05 -17.18 13.13
N GLY A 143 -26.77 -17.18 13.49
CA GLY A 143 -25.68 -17.82 12.76
C GLY A 143 -25.16 -17.02 11.57
N SER A 144 -25.73 -15.85 11.27
CA SER A 144 -25.24 -14.94 10.22
C SER A 144 -23.92 -14.31 10.64
N LEU A 145 -23.01 -14.19 9.67
CA LEU A 145 -21.72 -13.50 9.88
C LEU A 145 -21.91 -12.03 9.48
N ASN A 146 -21.52 -11.10 10.33
CA ASN A 146 -21.57 -9.66 10.06
C ASN A 146 -20.19 -9.03 10.21
N VAL A 147 -20.09 -7.76 9.81
CA VAL A 147 -18.88 -6.94 9.93
C VAL A 147 -19.21 -5.85 10.92
N ASP A 148 -18.41 -5.76 11.97
CA ASP A 148 -18.45 -4.64 12.89
C ASP A 148 -17.66 -3.48 12.27
N MET A 149 -18.38 -2.44 11.86
CA MET A 149 -17.79 -1.28 11.21
C MET A 149 -17.17 -0.31 12.22
N GLU A 150 -17.51 -0.41 13.51
CA GLU A 150 -16.97 0.46 14.56
C GLU A 150 -15.49 0.14 14.81
N VAL A 151 -15.13 -1.13 14.75
CA VAL A 151 -13.76 -1.63 14.98
C VAL A 151 -12.93 -1.79 13.70
N ILE A 152 -13.41 -1.29 12.55
CA ILE A 152 -12.75 -1.53 11.25
C ILE A 152 -11.34 -0.95 11.15
N ASN A 153 -11.08 0.12 11.89
CA ASN A 153 -9.78 0.79 11.95
C ASN A 153 -9.01 0.46 13.23
N ASP A 154 -9.58 -0.39 14.11
CA ASP A 154 -8.94 -0.75 15.36
C ASP A 154 -7.75 -1.67 15.08
N ILE A 155 -6.70 -1.46 15.87
CA ILE A 155 -5.46 -2.21 15.76
C ILE A 155 -5.05 -2.77 17.13
N LEU A 156 -4.41 -3.93 17.10
CA LEU A 156 -3.89 -4.64 18.25
C LEU A 156 -2.38 -4.80 18.08
N GLU A 157 -1.63 -4.74 19.17
CA GLU A 157 -0.20 -5.05 19.15
C GLU A 157 0.01 -6.49 18.67
N GLN A 158 0.96 -6.67 17.75
CA GLN A 158 1.33 -7.99 17.24
C GLN A 158 2.41 -8.64 18.13
N ASN A 159 2.40 -9.96 18.23
CA ASN A 159 3.40 -10.70 18.99
C ASN A 159 4.81 -10.59 18.37
N GLY A 160 5.84 -10.48 19.22
CA GLY A 160 7.25 -10.66 18.84
C GLY A 160 8.08 -9.39 18.87
N GLY A 161 7.91 -8.49 17.88
CA GLY A 161 8.80 -7.34 17.64
C GLY A 161 8.42 -6.03 18.38
N GLY A 162 7.41 -6.08 19.25
CA GLY A 162 6.83 -4.92 19.91
C GLY A 162 6.04 -4.01 18.97
N ALA A 163 5.40 -3.00 19.55
CA ALA A 163 4.68 -1.94 18.85
C ALA A 163 5.35 -0.57 19.01
N GLU A 164 5.25 0.26 17.97
CA GLU A 164 5.65 1.66 18.09
C GLU A 164 4.68 2.42 18.99
N PRO A 165 5.15 3.36 19.84
CA PRO A 165 4.25 4.13 20.68
C PRO A 165 3.33 5.00 19.83
N PHE A 166 2.07 5.13 20.22
CA PHE A 166 1.21 6.14 19.64
C PHE A 166 1.79 7.52 19.96
N LEU A 167 1.87 8.36 18.94
CA LEU A 167 2.17 9.77 19.14
C LEU A 167 0.97 10.38 19.87
N ASP A 168 1.07 10.49 21.20
CA ASP A 168 0.16 11.31 21.97
C ASP A 168 0.17 12.71 21.37
N ARG A 169 -0.97 13.15 20.83
CA ARG A 169 -1.15 14.54 20.37
C ARG A 169 -1.19 15.54 21.53
N THR A 170 -0.70 15.17 22.71
CA THR A 170 -0.74 15.96 23.93
C THR A 170 0.65 16.35 24.39
N GLU A 171 1.29 17.25 23.62
CA GLU A 171 2.16 18.31 24.16
C GLU A 171 1.93 19.63 23.40
N SER A 172 0.66 20.03 23.27
CA SER A 172 0.27 21.45 23.28
C SER A 172 -1.05 21.52 24.04
N GLY A 173 -0.94 21.79 25.33
CA GLY A 173 -2.01 21.54 26.30
C GLY A 173 -3.34 22.21 25.97
N VAL A 174 -4.38 21.39 25.89
CA VAL A 174 -5.63 21.54 26.65
C VAL A 174 -6.17 20.12 26.84
N ALA A 175 -6.15 19.64 28.08
CA ALA A 175 -6.86 18.42 28.45
C ALA A 175 -8.37 18.68 28.32
N SER A 176 -9.07 17.85 27.57
CA SER A 176 -10.51 17.68 27.72
C SER A 176 -10.82 16.20 27.80
N GLU A 177 -10.78 15.73 29.05
CA GLU A 177 -11.42 14.52 29.55
C GLU A 177 -12.90 14.50 29.14
N ARG A 178 -13.39 13.41 28.55
CA ARG A 178 -14.79 13.01 28.68
C ARG A 178 -14.95 11.48 28.70
N VAL A 179 -15.67 11.09 29.76
CA VAL A 179 -16.40 9.86 30.10
C VAL A 179 -17.06 9.18 28.91
#